data_AF-A0AAE8J147-F1
#
_entry.id   AF-A0AAE8J147-F1
#
_cell.length_a   1.000
_cell.length_b   1.000
_cell.length_c   1.000
_cell.angle_alpha   90.00
_cell.angle_beta   90.00
_cell.angle_gamma   90.00
#
_symmetry.space_group_name_H-M   'P 1'
#
loop_
_entity.id
_entity.type
_entity.pdbx_description
1 polymer ?
#
loop_
_entity_poly.entity_id
_entity_poly.type
_entity_poly.pdbx_seq_one_letter_code
_entity_poly.pdbx_strand_id
1 'polypeptide(L)' 'MMWNIEKLEQERLDLIEVITALRHTERLSTADRTSIFEKITSHMVRLSELDAEKMRIQSALEAS' A
#
# COMPACT_ATOMS: atom_id res chain seq x y z
N MET A 1 21.79 -4.76 -2.33
CA MET A 1 20.38 -5.19 -2.53
C MET A 1 19.45 -4.76 -1.39
N MET A 2 19.95 -4.52 -0.17
CA MET A 2 19.18 -4.07 1.01
C MET A 2 18.42 -2.74 0.84
N TRP A 3 19.00 -1.78 0.12
CA TRP A 3 18.38 -0.46 -0.15
C TRP A 3 17.03 -0.53 -0.89
N ASN A 4 16.83 -1.54 -1.74
CA ASN A 4 15.54 -1.71 -2.43
C ASN A 4 14.43 -2.18 -1.48
N ILE A 5 14.77 -3.00 -0.48
CA ILE A 5 13.78 -3.51 0.48
C ILE A 5 13.35 -2.40 1.45
N GLU A 6 14.28 -1.59 1.94
CA GLU A 6 13.96 -0.45 2.82
C GLU A 6 13.08 0.58 2.10
N LYS A 7 13.35 0.86 0.83
CA LYS A 7 12.53 1.76 0.02
C LYS A 7 11.11 1.22 -0.21
N LEU A 8 10.98 -0.08 -0.48
CA LEU A 8 9.68 -0.74 -0.61
C LEU A 8 8.90 -0.73 0.71
N GLU A 9 9.58 -0.91 1.85
CA GLU A 9 8.95 -0.85 3.16
C GLU A 9 8.46 0.55 3.49
N GLN A 10 9.23 1.58 3.12
CA GLN A 10 8.80 2.96 3.28
C GLN A 10 7.57 3.27 2.42
N GLU A 11 7.58 2.89 1.13
CA GLU A 11 6.41 3.07 0.24
C GLU A 11 5.17 2.35 0.78
N ARG A 12 5.36 1.17 1.39
CA ARG A 12 4.30 0.40 2.05
C ARG A 12 3.72 1.12 3.27
N LEU A 13 4.57 1.66 4.14
CA LEU A 13 4.14 2.41 5.33
C LEU A 13 3.40 3.69 4.94
N ASP A 14 3.91 4.43 3.98
CA ASP A 14 3.30 5.66 3.48
C ASP A 14 1.90 5.36 2.88
N LEU A 15 1.76 4.27 2.12
CA LEU A 15 0.47 3.83 1.58
C LEU A 15 -0.53 3.45 2.68
N ILE A 16 -0.09 2.79 3.75
CA ILE A 16 -0.94 2.45 4.90
C ILE A 16 -1.46 3.72 5.58
N GLU A 17 -0.62 4.74 5.74
CA GLU A 17 -1.01 6.02 6.33
C GLU A 17 -2.06 6.73 5.46
N VAL A 18 -1.83 6.80 4.15
CA VAL A 18 -2.77 7.39 3.19
C VAL A 18 -4.11 6.67 3.19
N ILE A 19 -4.12 5.32 3.16
CA ILE A 19 -5.36 4.53 3.22
C ILE A 19 -6.11 4.79 4.54
N THR A 20 -5.38 4.91 5.65
CA THR A 20 -5.96 5.16 6.97
C THR A 20 -6.62 6.54 7.03
N ALA A 21 -5.94 7.56 6.51
CA ALA A 21 -6.49 8.92 6.40
C ALA A 21 -7.74 8.96 5.51
N LEU A 22 -7.69 8.33 4.32
CA LEU A 22 -8.83 8.27 3.40
C LEU A 22 -10.02 7.54 4.01
N ARG A 23 -9.82 6.44 4.75
CA ARG A 23 -10.90 5.76 5.48
C ARG A 23 -11.51 6.61 6.58
N HIS A 24 -10.70 7.44 7.24
CA HIS A 24 -11.23 8.38 8.23
C HIS A 24 -12.09 9.45 7.56
N THR A 25 -11.63 10.03 6.44
CA THR A 25 -12.40 10.99 5.64
C THR A 25 -13.68 10.37 5.06
N GLU A 26 -13.64 9.13 4.58
CA GLU A 26 -14.80 8.39 4.06
C GLU A 26 -15.91 8.22 5.11
N ARG A 27 -15.54 7.99 6.37
CA ARG A 27 -16.49 7.85 7.48
C ARG A 27 -17.12 9.17 7.91
N LEU A 28 -16.38 10.27 7.78
CA LEU A 28 -16.84 11.61 8.19
C LEU A 28 -17.59 12.34 7.07
N SER A 29 -17.37 11.97 5.81
CA SER A 29 -17.99 12.59 4.66
C SER A 29 -19.30 11.92 4.27
N THR A 30 -20.36 12.70 4.08
CA THR A 30 -21.64 12.25 3.51
C THR A 30 -21.73 12.44 2.00
N ALA A 31 -20.88 13.30 1.43
CA ALA A 31 -20.68 13.46 -0.02
C ALA A 31 -19.39 12.74 -0.46
N ASP A 32 -19.33 12.27 -1.69
CA ASP A 32 -18.13 11.67 -2.33
C ASP A 32 -17.60 10.34 -1.75
N ARG A 33 -18.37 9.63 -0.91
CA ARG A 33 -17.97 8.30 -0.38
C ARG A 33 -17.54 7.32 -1.47
N THR A 34 -18.24 7.28 -2.60
CA THR A 34 -17.90 6.39 -3.72
C THR A 34 -16.51 6.72 -4.29
N SER A 35 -16.19 8.00 -4.49
CA SER A 35 -14.88 8.42 -5.00
C SER A 35 -13.75 8.11 -4.01
N ILE A 36 -14.00 8.31 -2.71
CA ILE A 36 -13.01 7.97 -1.68
C ILE A 36 -12.82 6.45 -1.60
N PHE A 37 -13.88 5.66 -1.72
CA PHE A 37 -13.83 4.21 -1.74
C PHE A 37 -13.06 3.66 -2.94
N GLU A 38 -13.23 4.24 -4.13
CA GLU A 38 -12.46 3.90 -5.33
C GLU A 38 -10.95 4.17 -5.12
N LYS A 39 -10.59 5.31 -4.53
CA LYS A 39 -9.20 5.63 -4.18
C LYS A 39 -8.63 4.64 -3.18
N ILE A 40 -9.37 4.30 -2.12
CA ILE A 40 -8.95 3.29 -1.14
C ILE A 40 -8.71 1.94 -1.83
N THR A 41 -9.62 1.52 -2.71
CA THR A 41 -9.51 0.25 -3.45
C THR A 41 -8.26 0.24 -4.32
N SER A 42 -8.01 1.32 -5.07
CA SER A 42 -6.80 1.46 -5.90
C SER A 42 -5.52 1.38 -5.07
N HIS A 43 -5.46 2.07 -3.92
CA HIS A 43 -4.31 2.02 -3.03
C HIS A 43 -4.11 0.63 -2.42
N MET A 44 -5.19 -0.08 -2.08
CA MET A 44 -5.10 -1.46 -1.59
C MET A 44 -4.56 -2.44 -2.64
N VAL A 45 -4.96 -2.29 -3.91
CA VAL A 45 -4.40 -3.10 -5.01
C VAL A 45 -2.90 -2.86 -5.13
N ARG A 46 -2.48 -1.59 -5.15
CA ARG A 46 -1.05 -1.22 -5.21
C ARG A 46 -0.26 -1.78 -4.02
N LEU A 47 -0.83 -1.75 -2.82
CA LEU A 47 -0.22 -2.33 -1.62
C LEU A 47 -0.01 -3.85 -1.77
N SER A 48 -1.00 -4.55 -2.30
CA SER A 48 -0.89 -6.00 -2.55
C SER A 48 0.17 -6.34 -3.59
N GLU A 49 0.32 -5.51 -4.64
CA GLU A 49 1.38 -5.68 -5.64
C GLU A 49 2.77 -5.49 -5.02
N LEU A 50 2.95 -4.47 -4.18
CA LEU A 50 4.19 -4.20 -3.47
C LEU A 50 4.56 -5.34 -2.51
N ASP A 51 3.58 -5.85 -1.74
CA ASP A 51 3.80 -6.99 -0.86
C ASP A 51 4.23 -8.24 -1.63
N ALA A 52 3.61 -8.52 -2.79
CA ALA A 52 3.97 -9.64 -3.65
C ALA A 52 5.37 -9.48 -4.29
N GLU A 53 5.76 -8.27 -4.70
CA GLU A 53 7.10 -7.98 -5.22
C GLU A 53 8.15 -8.17 -4.12
N LYS A 54 7.88 -7.67 -2.91
CA LYS A 54 8.77 -7.84 -1.76
C LYS A 54 8.98 -9.31 -1.41
N MET A 55 7.91 -10.12 -1.41
CA MET A 55 8.04 -11.57 -1.21
C MET A 55 8.91 -12.23 -2.30
N ARG A 56 8.69 -11.90 -3.58
CA ARG A 56 9.48 -12.44 -4.68
C ARG A 56 10.97 -12.11 -4.54
N ILE A 57 11.30 -10.87 -4.18
CA ILE A 57 12.69 -10.45 -3.94
C ILE A 57 13.30 -11.18 -2.74
N GLN A 58 12.56 -11.32 -1.64
CA GLN A 58 13.03 -12.06 -0.45
C GLN A 58 13.28 -13.54 -0.78
N SER A 59 12.35 -14.23 -1.44
CA SER A 59 12.52 -15.62 -1.84
C SER A 59 13.70 -15.81 -2.80
N ALA A 60 13.91 -14.89 -3.74
CA ALA A 60 15.07 -14.93 -4.65
C ALA A 60 16.41 -14.73 -3.90
N LEU A 61 16.41 -13.93 -2.84
CA LEU A 61 17.59 -13.71 -2.01
C LEU A 61 17.91 -14.90 -1.10
N GLU A 62 16.88 -15.58 -0.58
CA GLU A 62 17.04 -16.80 0.25
C GLU A 62 17.46 -18.03 -0.58
N ALA A 63 17.13 -18.06 -1.87
CA ALA A 63 17.51 -19.13 -2.79
C ALA A 63 18.92 -18.97 -3.40
N SER A 64 19.60 -17.85 -3.11
CA SER A 64 20.96 -17.51 -3.58
C SER A 64 22.02 -17.77 -2.52
#